data_AF-A0AAP2DI66-F1
#
_entry.id   AF-A0AAP2DI66-F1
#
_cell.length_a   1.000
_cell.length_b   1.000
_cell.length_c   1.000
_cell.angle_alpha   90.00
_cell.angle_beta   90.00
_cell.angle_gamma   90.00
#
_symmetry.space_group_name_H-M   'P 1'
#
loop_
_entity.id
_entity.type
_entity.pdbx_description
1 polymer ?
#
loop_
_entity_poly.entity_id
_entity_poly.type
_entity_poly.pdbx_seq_one_letter_code
_entity_poly.pdbx_strand_id
1 'polypeptide(L)'
;MKFLSFILFMFFFQDLPFKPKEEFEIKLDYKFKQRPSPERSVVNLSETRAEHDRRTSNDMLPYLVLQVKMLKLNDESRIRVTNNLDSKPFNKKIEEGIVVPLDLGFTADVKDRVTAHEYVITFLSPQKSEVSRILINVDKDGSFFVNGEKRGRF
;
A
#
# COMPACT_ATOMS: atom_id res chain seq x y z
N MET A 1 43.91 -26.38 21.48
CA MET A 1 42.64 -25.70 21.82
C MET A 1 42.48 -24.49 20.92
N LYS A 2 41.50 -24.48 20.00
CA LYS A 2 40.95 -23.32 19.26
C LYS A 2 40.39 -23.80 17.92
N PHE A 3 39.15 -24.31 17.91
CA PHE A 3 38.32 -24.41 16.70
C PHE A 3 36.87 -24.60 17.16
N LEU A 4 36.28 -23.56 17.74
CA LEU A 4 34.86 -23.54 18.07
C LEU A 4 34.36 -22.09 18.12
N SER A 5 34.39 -21.38 17.00
CA SER A 5 33.79 -20.04 16.93
C SER A 5 33.46 -19.59 15.51
N PHE A 6 32.79 -20.44 14.72
CA PHE A 6 32.33 -20.04 13.38
C PHE A 6 30.97 -20.64 13.00
N ILE A 7 30.01 -20.61 13.92
CA ILE A 7 28.60 -20.93 13.63
C ILE A 7 27.73 -19.93 14.39
N LEU A 8 27.83 -18.63 14.08
CA LEU A 8 26.92 -17.62 14.66
C LEU A 8 26.75 -16.38 13.76
N PHE A 9 26.61 -16.56 12.45
CA PHE A 9 26.37 -15.42 11.55
C PHE A 9 25.26 -15.62 10.51
N MET A 10 24.52 -16.74 10.55
CA MET A 10 23.41 -17.02 9.62
C MET A 10 22.04 -16.45 10.05
N PHE A 11 21.91 -15.80 11.21
CA PHE A 11 20.60 -15.39 11.75
C PHE A 11 20.06 -14.04 11.25
N PHE A 12 20.76 -13.31 10.37
CA PHE A 12 20.36 -11.95 9.97
C PHE A 12 19.56 -11.82 8.67
N PHE A 13 19.21 -12.93 8.01
CA PHE A 13 18.24 -12.92 6.90
C PHE A 13 16.91 -13.50 7.37
N GLN A 14 16.23 -12.81 8.29
CA GLN A 14 14.81 -13.09 8.52
C GLN A 14 14.01 -12.25 7.52
N ASP A 15 13.51 -12.89 6.47
CA ASP A 15 12.44 -12.31 5.66
C ASP A 15 11.28 -11.94 6.58
N LEU A 16 10.87 -10.66 6.55
CA LEU A 16 9.80 -10.17 7.41
C LEU A 16 8.51 -10.97 7.13
N PRO A 17 7.94 -11.66 8.14
CA PRO A 17 6.83 -12.57 7.91
C PRO A 17 5.57 -11.80 7.52
N PHE A 18 4.72 -12.45 6.73
CA PHE A 18 3.40 -11.91 6.43
C PHE A 18 2.51 -11.99 7.67
N LYS A 19 1.73 -10.93 7.92
CA LYS A 19 0.73 -10.95 8.98
C LYS A 19 -0.32 -12.03 8.67
N PRO A 20 -0.74 -12.84 9.65
CA PRO A 20 -1.76 -13.87 9.45
C PRO A 20 -3.09 -13.26 9.00
N LYS A 21 -3.80 -13.94 8.08
CA LYS A 21 -5.07 -13.47 7.51
C LYS A 21 -6.21 -13.40 8.53
N GLU A 22 -6.07 -14.07 9.66
CA GLU A 22 -7.03 -14.07 10.77
C GLU A 22 -6.92 -12.79 11.62
N GLU A 23 -5.79 -12.07 11.54
CA GLU A 23 -5.52 -10.89 12.37
C GLU A 23 -5.94 -9.57 11.70
N PHE A 24 -6.33 -9.61 10.42
CA PHE A 24 -6.75 -8.42 9.69
C PHE A 24 -7.82 -8.76 8.64
N GLU A 25 -8.64 -7.76 8.30
CA GLU A 25 -9.64 -7.86 7.24
C GLU A 25 -9.40 -6.76 6.21
N ILE A 26 -9.46 -7.11 4.93
CA ILE A 26 -9.32 -6.14 3.83
C ILE A 26 -10.62 -6.08 3.04
N LYS A 27 -11.16 -4.88 2.88
CA LYS A 27 -12.31 -4.59 2.03
C LYS A 27 -11.93 -3.60 0.95
N LEU A 28 -12.30 -3.93 -0.29
CA LEU A 28 -12.20 -3.01 -1.42
C LEU A 28 -13.48 -2.16 -1.47
N ASP A 29 -13.31 -0.85 -1.41
CA ASP A 29 -14.39 0.12 -1.45
C ASP A 29 -14.27 0.95 -2.74
N TYR A 30 -15.34 0.97 -3.51
CA TYR A 30 -15.44 1.72 -4.76
C TYR A 30 -16.17 3.01 -4.52
N LYS A 31 -15.48 4.11 -4.82
CA LYS A 31 -16.06 5.44 -4.76
C LYS A 31 -16.03 6.06 -6.13
N PHE A 32 -16.98 6.93 -6.38
CA PHE A 32 -17.02 7.77 -7.56
C PHE A 32 -16.51 9.15 -7.15
N LYS A 33 -15.34 9.54 -7.66
CA LYS A 33 -14.72 10.84 -7.36
C LYS A 33 -14.43 11.59 -8.65
N GLN A 34 -14.50 12.91 -8.60
CA GLN A 34 -13.94 13.76 -9.64
C GLN A 34 -12.44 13.94 -9.41
N ARG A 35 -11.69 14.19 -10.48
CA ARG A 35 -10.29 14.59 -10.35
C ARG A 35 -10.21 15.98 -9.71
N PRO A 36 -9.20 16.24 -8.86
CA PRO A 36 -9.01 17.58 -8.31
C PRO A 36 -8.78 18.56 -9.48
N SER A 37 -9.42 19.73 -9.40
CA SER A 37 -9.23 20.74 -10.44
C SER A 37 -7.75 21.11 -10.55
N PRO A 38 -7.21 21.21 -11.77
CA PRO A 38 -5.82 21.58 -11.94
C PRO A 38 -5.53 22.97 -11.38
N GLU A 39 -4.33 23.14 -10.80
CA GLU A 39 -3.86 24.46 -10.40
C GLU A 39 -3.76 25.38 -11.63
N ARG A 40 -4.47 26.52 -11.59
CA ARG A 40 -4.51 27.50 -12.68
C ARG A 40 -3.17 28.20 -12.91
N SER A 41 -2.25 28.11 -11.95
CA SER A 41 -0.94 28.75 -11.95
C SER A 41 0.18 27.90 -12.54
N VAL A 42 -0.07 26.63 -12.88
CA VAL A 42 0.97 25.71 -13.40
C VAL A 42 0.69 25.39 -14.87
N VAL A 43 1.64 25.75 -15.73
CA VAL A 43 1.64 25.39 -17.16
C VAL A 43 2.67 24.28 -17.38
N ASN A 44 2.20 23.07 -17.70
CA ASN A 44 3.07 21.94 -18.01
C ASN A 44 3.39 21.92 -19.52
N LEU A 45 4.51 22.51 -19.92
CA LEU A 45 4.91 22.60 -21.34
C LEU A 45 5.27 21.25 -21.99
N SER A 46 5.52 20.22 -21.18
CA SER A 46 5.88 18.88 -21.63
C SER A 46 4.73 17.86 -21.55
N GLU A 47 3.52 18.28 -21.19
CA GLU A 47 2.39 17.35 -21.07
C GLU A 47 1.85 16.94 -22.44
N THR A 48 1.47 15.67 -22.57
CA THR A 48 0.77 15.19 -23.76
C THR A 48 -0.70 15.62 -23.72
N ARG A 49 -1.37 15.68 -24.89
CA ARG A 49 -2.80 15.98 -24.95
C ARG A 49 -3.64 15.02 -24.10
N ALA A 50 -3.29 13.73 -24.09
CA ALA A 50 -3.98 12.73 -23.27
C ALA A 50 -3.84 12.99 -21.76
N GLU A 51 -2.66 13.42 -21.31
CA GLU A 51 -2.43 13.80 -19.91
C GLU A 51 -3.16 15.08 -19.54
N HIS A 52 -3.19 16.08 -20.44
CA HIS A 52 -3.95 17.31 -20.25
C HIS A 52 -5.45 17.02 -20.12
N ASP A 53 -6.03 16.26 -21.05
CA ASP A 53 -7.46 15.93 -21.04
C ASP A 53 -7.81 15.09 -19.81
N ARG A 54 -6.92 14.16 -19.42
CA ARG A 54 -7.04 13.40 -18.18
C ARG A 54 -7.00 14.30 -16.95
N ARG A 55 -6.12 15.28 -16.89
CA ARG A 55 -5.95 16.21 -15.75
C ARG A 55 -7.11 17.22 -15.63
N THR A 56 -7.72 17.60 -16.75
CA THR A 56 -8.78 18.63 -16.81
C THR A 56 -10.20 18.06 -16.85
N SER A 57 -10.35 16.74 -16.98
CA SER A 57 -11.65 16.07 -16.94
C SER A 57 -12.37 16.29 -15.59
N ASN A 58 -13.64 16.68 -15.68
CA ASN A 58 -14.57 16.80 -14.56
C ASN A 58 -15.49 15.57 -14.42
N ASP A 59 -15.16 14.48 -15.13
CA ASP A 59 -15.96 13.28 -15.11
C ASP A 59 -15.85 12.59 -13.75
N MET A 60 -16.95 11.94 -13.37
CA MET A 60 -16.98 11.18 -12.14
C MET A 60 -16.41 9.78 -12.41
N LEU A 61 -15.20 9.53 -11.91
CA LEU A 61 -14.42 8.33 -12.24
C LEU A 61 -14.38 7.34 -11.07
N PRO A 62 -14.31 6.03 -11.36
CA PRO A 62 -14.11 5.02 -10.33
C PRO A 62 -12.77 5.21 -9.61
N TYR A 63 -12.84 5.27 -8.29
CA TYR A 63 -11.75 5.50 -7.37
C TYR A 63 -11.71 4.40 -6.33
N LEU A 64 -10.52 3.84 -6.09
CA LEU A 64 -10.32 2.70 -5.22
C LEU A 64 -9.78 3.13 -3.86
N VAL A 65 -10.45 2.65 -2.82
CA VAL A 65 -9.98 2.75 -1.44
C VAL A 65 -9.96 1.35 -0.85
N LEU A 66 -8.81 0.90 -0.35
CA LEU A 66 -8.72 -0.33 0.43
C LEU A 66 -8.87 0.01 1.91
N GLN A 67 -9.83 -0.61 2.57
CA GLN A 67 -10.03 -0.51 4.00
C GLN A 67 -9.36 -1.71 4.67
N VAL A 68 -8.27 -1.47 5.39
CA VAL A 68 -7.55 -2.49 6.15
C VAL A 68 -7.97 -2.38 7.62
N LYS A 69 -8.78 -3.31 8.08
CA LYS A 69 -9.23 -3.38 9.47
C LYS A 69 -8.33 -4.30 10.27
N MET A 70 -7.82 -3.81 11.39
CA MET A 70 -7.02 -4.62 12.32
C MET A 70 -7.96 -5.36 13.25
N LEU A 71 -7.93 -6.69 13.24
CA LEU A 71 -8.77 -7.52 14.10
C LEU A 71 -8.07 -7.84 15.42
N LYS A 72 -6.78 -8.17 15.34
CA LYS A 72 -5.94 -8.50 16.48
C LYS A 72 -4.55 -7.89 16.33
N LEU A 73 -4.01 -7.35 17.40
CA LEU A 73 -2.65 -6.86 17.47
C LEU A 73 -1.93 -7.58 18.60
N ASN A 74 -0.70 -8.03 18.35
CA ASN A 74 0.12 -8.66 19.37
C ASN A 74 1.06 -7.58 19.94
N ASP A 75 2.32 -7.57 19.50
CA ASP A 75 3.33 -6.61 19.95
C ASP A 75 3.44 -5.37 19.04
N GLU A 76 2.42 -5.09 18.24
CA GLU A 76 2.47 -4.08 17.18
C GLU A 76 1.74 -2.81 17.61
N SER A 77 2.41 -1.66 17.51
CA SER A 77 1.87 -0.38 17.97
C SER A 77 1.69 0.65 16.85
N ARG A 78 2.39 0.45 15.72
CA ARG A 78 2.38 1.36 14.58
C ARG A 78 2.43 0.58 13.29
N ILE A 79 1.91 1.19 12.23
CA ILE A 79 2.17 0.78 10.86
C ILE A 79 3.01 1.83 10.14
N ARG A 80 3.79 1.33 9.19
CA ARG A 80 4.46 2.09 8.16
C ARG A 80 3.94 1.59 6.82
N VAL A 81 3.38 2.47 6.00
CA VAL A 81 2.93 2.16 4.66
C VAL A 81 3.93 2.76 3.68
N THR A 82 4.53 1.93 2.86
CA THR A 82 5.37 2.31 1.72
C THR A 82 4.72 1.82 0.44
N ASN A 83 5.01 2.49 -0.67
CA ASN A 83 4.54 2.07 -1.98
C ASN A 83 5.68 2.15 -3.00
N ASN A 84 5.41 1.72 -4.23
CA ASN A 84 6.42 1.62 -5.28
C ASN A 84 6.74 2.92 -6.05
N LEU A 85 6.07 4.05 -5.74
CA LEU A 85 6.30 5.33 -6.41
C LEU A 85 6.77 6.43 -5.45
N ASP A 86 6.11 6.56 -4.30
CA ASP A 86 6.41 7.55 -3.28
C ASP A 86 7.59 7.12 -2.43
N SER A 87 8.56 8.02 -2.28
CA SER A 87 9.72 7.81 -1.42
C SER A 87 9.42 8.02 0.07
N LYS A 88 8.28 8.64 0.40
CA LYS A 88 7.94 9.02 1.78
C LYS A 88 6.98 8.01 2.40
N PRO A 89 7.38 7.27 3.45
CA PRO A 89 6.49 6.36 4.14
C PRO A 89 5.42 7.11 4.94
N PHE A 90 4.18 6.64 4.86
CA PHE A 90 3.12 7.05 5.76
C PHE A 90 3.20 6.26 7.06
N ASN A 91 3.16 6.91 8.22
CA ASN A 91 3.25 6.24 9.51
C ASN A 91 2.01 6.56 10.35
N LYS A 92 1.37 5.55 10.92
CA LYS A 92 0.16 5.70 11.75
C LYS A 92 0.23 4.81 12.98
N LYS A 93 -0.24 5.31 14.13
CA LYS A 93 -0.45 4.46 15.32
C LYS A 93 -1.69 3.58 15.08
N ILE A 94 -1.64 2.35 15.57
CA ILE A 94 -2.73 1.38 15.41
C ILE A 94 -3.17 0.85 16.76
N GLU A 95 -4.44 0.48 16.81
CA GLU A 95 -5.11 -0.15 17.94
C GLU A 95 -6.06 -1.22 17.38
N GLU A 96 -6.48 -2.18 18.19
CA GLU A 96 -7.40 -3.22 17.73
C GLU A 96 -8.74 -2.62 17.28
N GLY A 97 -9.31 -3.15 16.20
CA GLY A 97 -10.54 -2.66 15.59
C GLY A 97 -10.38 -1.45 14.68
N ILE A 98 -9.20 -0.79 14.64
CA ILE A 98 -8.99 0.38 13.78
C ILE A 98 -9.11 0.01 12.29
N VAL A 99 -9.71 0.91 11.52
CA VAL A 99 -9.73 0.83 10.06
C VAL A 99 -8.72 1.84 9.50
N VAL A 100 -7.81 1.34 8.68
CA VAL A 100 -6.81 2.13 7.97
C VAL A 100 -7.20 2.19 6.50
N PRO A 101 -7.69 3.35 6.01
CA PRO A 101 -7.94 3.53 4.59
C PRO A 101 -6.61 3.71 3.85
N LEU A 102 -6.49 3.03 2.72
CA LEU A 102 -5.42 3.18 1.75
C LEU A 102 -6.03 3.65 0.43
N ASP A 103 -5.71 4.89 0.06
CA ASP A 103 -6.13 5.48 -1.20
C ASP A 103 -5.24 4.97 -2.34
N LEU A 104 -5.78 4.16 -3.26
CA LEU A 104 -5.02 3.64 -4.41
C LEU A 104 -5.08 4.56 -5.63
N GLY A 105 -6.12 5.39 -5.72
CA GLY A 105 -6.34 6.28 -6.84
C GLY A 105 -7.44 5.81 -7.79
N PHE A 106 -7.47 6.40 -8.98
CA PHE A 106 -8.43 6.05 -10.02
C PHE A 106 -8.09 4.71 -10.65
N THR A 107 -9.10 3.89 -10.95
CA THR A 107 -8.90 2.52 -11.48
C THR A 107 -8.04 2.48 -12.74
N ALA A 108 -8.29 3.42 -13.66
CA ALA A 108 -7.50 3.55 -14.89
C ALA A 108 -6.03 3.87 -14.60
N ASP A 109 -5.78 4.81 -13.68
CA ASP A 109 -4.42 5.25 -13.34
C ASP A 109 -3.61 4.12 -12.65
N VAL A 110 -4.27 3.28 -11.84
CA VAL A 110 -3.63 2.11 -11.20
C VAL A 110 -3.28 1.04 -12.25
N LYS A 111 -4.17 0.78 -13.21
CA LYS A 111 -3.94 -0.20 -14.30
C LYS A 111 -2.83 0.25 -15.25
N ASP A 112 -2.83 1.55 -15.57
CA ASP A 112 -1.82 2.20 -16.43
C ASP A 112 -0.47 2.42 -15.71
N ARG A 113 -0.37 2.07 -14.42
CA ARG A 113 0.82 2.27 -13.56
C ARG A 113 1.22 3.74 -13.36
N VAL A 114 0.28 4.66 -13.55
CA VAL A 114 0.46 6.09 -13.29
C VAL A 114 0.47 6.36 -11.79
N THR A 115 -0.36 5.64 -11.03
CA THR A 115 -0.32 5.64 -9.55
C THR A 115 0.32 4.37 -9.01
N ALA A 116 0.62 4.37 -7.71
CA ALA A 116 1.24 3.23 -7.06
C ALA A 116 0.32 2.01 -7.13
N HIS A 117 0.92 0.86 -7.43
CA HIS A 117 0.24 -0.42 -7.63
C HIS A 117 0.72 -1.50 -6.66
N GLU A 118 1.77 -1.22 -5.90
CA GLU A 118 2.26 -2.08 -4.84
C GLU A 118 2.37 -1.26 -3.55
N TYR A 119 1.83 -1.81 -2.47
CA TYR A 119 1.83 -1.22 -1.15
C TYR A 119 2.29 -2.25 -0.15
N VAL A 120 3.22 -1.86 0.72
CA VAL A 120 3.71 -2.66 1.83
C VAL A 120 3.30 -1.98 3.12
N ILE A 121 2.50 -2.67 3.92
CA ILE A 121 2.11 -2.24 5.27
C ILE A 121 3.02 -3.01 6.24
N THR A 122 4.03 -2.35 6.75
CA THR A 122 4.95 -2.90 7.76
C THR A 122 4.43 -2.58 9.16
N PHE A 123 4.28 -3.60 9.99
CA PHE A 123 3.89 -3.46 11.40
C PHE A 123 5.14 -3.30 12.26
N LEU A 124 5.10 -2.33 13.15
CA LEU A 124 6.23 -1.92 13.98
C LEU A 124 5.90 -2.13 15.46
N SER A 125 6.88 -2.65 16.20
CA SER A 125 6.84 -2.73 17.66
C SER A 125 6.94 -1.34 18.31
N PRO A 126 6.69 -1.21 19.63
CA PRO A 126 6.96 0.02 20.38
C PRO A 126 8.41 0.51 20.24
N GLN A 127 9.35 -0.42 20.05
CA GLN A 127 10.78 -0.16 19.83
C GLN A 127 11.11 0.16 18.36
N LYS A 128 10.10 0.26 17.49
CA LYS A 128 10.21 0.51 16.05
C LYS A 128 10.91 -0.61 15.26
N SER A 129 11.01 -1.80 15.82
CA SER A 129 11.43 -2.98 15.07
C SER A 129 10.29 -3.47 14.16
N GLU A 130 10.63 -3.97 12.98
CA GLU A 130 9.67 -4.53 12.05
C GLU A 130 9.26 -5.93 12.53
N VAL A 131 7.95 -6.18 12.67
CA VAL A 131 7.41 -7.42 13.25
C VAL A 131 6.78 -8.29 12.17
N SER A 132 5.92 -7.70 11.34
CA SER A 132 5.20 -8.38 10.27
C SER A 132 4.87 -7.41 9.15
N ARG A 133 4.42 -7.92 8.00
CA ARG A 133 3.98 -7.10 6.87
C ARG A 133 2.72 -7.62 6.19
N ILE A 134 2.02 -6.72 5.52
CA ILE A 134 1.02 -7.05 4.50
C ILE A 134 1.52 -6.49 3.17
N LEU A 135 1.58 -7.34 2.15
CA LEU A 135 1.87 -6.93 0.78
C LEU A 135 0.57 -6.87 -0.02
N ILE A 136 0.28 -5.71 -0.60
CA ILE A 136 -0.84 -5.50 -1.51
C ILE A 136 -0.26 -5.22 -2.88
N ASN A 137 -0.65 -6.00 -3.88
CA ASN A 137 -0.24 -5.80 -5.26
C ASN A 137 -1.47 -5.78 -6.16
N VAL A 138 -1.47 -4.88 -7.14
CA VAL A 138 -2.48 -4.80 -8.18
C VAL A 138 -1.79 -5.11 -9.51
N ASP A 139 -2.37 -5.99 -10.32
CA ASP A 139 -1.92 -6.28 -11.68
C ASP A 139 -2.52 -5.32 -12.72
N LYS A 140 -1.90 -5.26 -13.90
CA LYS A 140 -2.36 -4.42 -15.02
C LYS A 140 -3.78 -4.77 -15.50
N ASP A 141 -4.22 -6.00 -15.26
CA ASP A 141 -5.57 -6.47 -15.61
C ASP A 141 -6.64 -6.06 -14.58
N GLY A 142 -6.24 -5.40 -13.48
CA GLY A 142 -7.08 -5.02 -12.35
C GLY A 142 -7.24 -6.09 -11.27
N SER A 143 -6.56 -7.24 -11.38
CA SER A 143 -6.54 -8.24 -10.30
C SER A 143 -5.78 -7.68 -9.10
N PHE A 144 -6.31 -7.88 -7.88
CA PHE A 144 -5.61 -7.47 -6.66
C PHE A 144 -5.31 -8.65 -5.75
N PHE A 145 -4.12 -8.61 -5.17
CA PHE A 145 -3.51 -9.66 -4.38
C PHE A 145 -3.16 -9.12 -2.99
N VAL A 146 -3.30 -9.98 -1.99
CA VAL A 146 -2.90 -9.71 -0.61
C VAL A 146 -2.03 -10.87 -0.16
N ASN A 147 -0.78 -10.58 0.22
CA ASN A 147 0.24 -11.57 0.57
C ASN A 147 0.39 -12.67 -0.51
N GLY A 148 0.24 -12.30 -1.80
CA GLY A 148 0.30 -13.21 -2.94
C GLY A 148 -1.01 -13.95 -3.25
N GLU A 149 -2.02 -13.89 -2.39
CA GLU A 149 -3.33 -14.50 -2.66
C GLU A 149 -4.23 -13.55 -3.44
N LYS A 150 -4.82 -14.02 -4.54
CA LYS A 150 -5.80 -13.24 -5.31
C LYS A 150 -7.06 -13.03 -4.47
N ARG A 151 -7.43 -11.77 -4.25
CA ARG A 151 -8.61 -11.38 -3.45
C ARG A 151 -9.76 -10.84 -4.30
N GLY A 152 -9.48 -10.43 -5.55
CA GLY A 152 -10.52 -10.06 -6.50
C GLY A 152 -9.97 -9.36 -7.73
N ARG A 153 -10.85 -8.68 -8.45
CA ARG A 153 -10.55 -7.94 -9.67
C ARG A 153 -11.51 -6.76 -9.86
N PHE A 154 -11.05 -5.73 -10.57
CA PHE A 154 -11.80 -4.53 -10.92
C PHE A 154 -11.47 -4.04 -12.33
#